data_AF-A0A2G5SHE7-F1
#
_entry.id   AF-A0A2G5SHE7-F1
#
_cell.length_a   1.000
_cell.length_b   1.000
_cell.length_c   1.000
_cell.angle_alpha   90.00
_cell.angle_beta   90.00
_cell.angle_gamma   90.00
#
_symmetry.space_group_name_H-M   'P 1'
#
loop_
_entity.id
_entity.type
_entity.pdbx_description
1 polymer ?
#
loop_
_entity_poly.entity_id
_entity_poly.type
_entity_poly.pdbx_seq_one_letter_code
_entity_poly.pdbx_strand_id
1 'polypeptide(L)'
;MYPDGLTESEKLKVKELCTVVNVSDEDALKLSKENDNDIQISSRRVSKQEDKTLVPGTSKEDVDLERLSSRLRVRVLAFYLPDFGGFPNEFRTFLEKDLIETQTQKRLEASSKNSKFSAHLNWWHRFGQKLYPLSTTGDGNCLLHAASLEQQLAVASKIRP
;
A
#
# COMPACT_ATOMS: atom_id res chain seq x y z
N MET A 1 23.02 34.09 -14.13
CA MET A 1 24.18 34.68 -14.83
C MET A 1 24.93 33.48 -15.40
N TYR A 2 24.94 33.29 -16.72
CA TYR A 2 25.50 32.07 -17.32
C TYR A 2 27.02 32.01 -17.06
N PRO A 3 27.59 30.82 -16.77
CA PRO A 3 29.03 30.70 -16.59
C PRO A 3 29.76 31.06 -17.89
N ASP A 4 30.82 31.84 -17.78
CA ASP A 4 31.64 32.29 -18.92
C ASP A 4 32.25 31.08 -19.63
N GLY A 5 31.83 30.84 -20.88
CA GLY A 5 32.28 29.70 -21.70
C GLY A 5 31.20 29.00 -22.54
N LEU A 6 29.92 29.37 -22.41
CA LEU A 6 28.86 28.83 -23.26
C LEU A 6 28.76 29.54 -24.62
N THR A 7 28.58 28.74 -25.68
CA THR A 7 28.28 29.25 -27.02
C THR A 7 26.85 29.82 -27.07
N GLU A 8 26.61 30.80 -27.95
CA GLU A 8 25.28 31.42 -28.11
C GLU A 8 24.17 30.42 -28.48
N SER A 9 24.53 29.33 -29.17
CA SER A 9 23.61 28.24 -29.51
C SER A 9 23.20 27.42 -28.28
N GLU A 10 24.09 27.17 -27.34
CA GLU A 10 23.78 26.47 -26.08
C GLU A 10 22.89 27.34 -25.19
N LYS A 11 23.15 28.65 -25.12
CA LYS A 11 22.30 29.59 -24.36
C LYS A 11 20.87 29.64 -24.90
N LEU A 12 20.71 29.59 -26.23
CA LEU A 12 19.39 29.58 -26.87
C LEU A 12 18.62 28.30 -26.51
N LYS A 13 19.29 27.14 -26.53
CA LYS A 13 18.68 25.84 -26.20
C LYS A 13 18.30 25.72 -24.72
N VAL A 14 19.14 26.23 -23.82
CA VAL A 14 18.82 26.27 -22.39
C VAL A 14 17.60 27.16 -22.14
N LYS A 15 17.54 28.32 -22.80
CA LYS A 15 16.39 29.21 -22.72
C LYS A 15 15.11 28.55 -23.27
N GLU A 16 15.21 27.82 -24.37
CA GLU A 16 14.09 27.05 -24.94
C GLU A 16 13.63 25.95 -23.96
N LEU A 17 14.54 25.19 -23.37
CA LEU A 17 14.25 24.18 -22.34
C LEU A 17 13.59 24.77 -21.09
N CYS A 18 14.10 25.89 -20.59
CA CYS A 18 13.49 26.61 -19.48
C CYS A 18 12.06 27.03 -19.79
N THR A 19 11.78 27.48 -21.03
CA THR A 19 10.41 27.85 -21.44
C THR A 19 9.47 26.66 -21.59
N VAL A 20 9.97 25.50 -22.05
CA VAL A 20 9.14 24.31 -22.30
C VAL A 20 8.79 23.57 -21.00
N VAL A 21 9.66 23.65 -20.00
CA VAL A 21 9.62 22.76 -18.83
C VAL A 21 9.54 23.51 -17.49
N ASN A 22 9.67 24.84 -17.50
CA ASN A 22 9.64 25.70 -16.31
C ASN A 22 10.67 25.29 -15.22
N VAL A 23 11.90 25.06 -15.65
CA VAL A 23 13.04 24.62 -14.82
C VAL A 23 14.09 25.74 -14.74
N SER A 24 14.86 25.81 -13.66
CA SER A 24 15.90 26.83 -13.46
C SER A 24 17.02 26.74 -14.51
N ASP A 25 17.66 27.87 -14.83
CA ASP A 25 18.74 27.93 -15.83
C ASP A 25 19.89 26.94 -15.54
N GLU A 26 20.23 26.73 -14.27
CA GLU A 26 21.28 25.80 -13.82
C GLU A 26 20.89 24.33 -14.04
N ASP A 27 19.65 23.99 -13.71
CA ASP A 27 19.12 22.64 -13.90
C ASP A 27 18.93 22.31 -15.38
N ALA A 28 18.48 23.28 -16.18
CA ALA A 28 18.36 23.16 -17.62
C ALA A 28 19.74 23.00 -18.29
N LEU A 29 20.78 23.70 -17.80
CA LEU A 29 22.16 23.55 -18.27
C LEU A 29 22.70 22.14 -18.04
N LYS A 30 22.44 21.58 -16.85
CA LYS A 30 22.86 20.22 -16.48
C LYS A 30 22.15 19.15 -17.31
N LEU A 31 20.83 19.28 -17.47
CA LEU A 31 20.03 18.38 -18.29
C LEU A 31 20.39 18.46 -19.76
N SER A 32 20.69 19.66 -20.28
CA SER A 32 21.11 19.84 -21.66
C SER A 32 22.44 19.16 -21.95
N LYS A 33 23.43 19.31 -21.04
CA LYS A 33 24.74 18.65 -21.16
C LYS A 33 24.67 17.13 -21.04
N GLU A 34 23.79 16.61 -20.17
CA GLU A 34 23.64 15.16 -19.94
C GLU A 34 22.90 14.43 -21.09
N ASN A 35 22.17 15.17 -21.92
CA ASN A 35 21.38 14.64 -23.03
C ASN A 35 21.89 15.09 -24.40
N ASP A 36 23.18 15.42 -24.52
CA ASP A 36 23.80 15.88 -25.78
C ASP A 36 23.04 17.03 -26.48
N ASN A 37 22.49 17.96 -25.70
CA ASN A 37 21.69 19.09 -26.15
C ASN A 37 20.38 18.72 -26.91
N ASP A 38 19.84 17.51 -26.72
CA ASP A 38 18.54 17.10 -27.26
C ASP A 38 17.39 17.58 -26.34
N ILE A 39 16.64 18.56 -26.85
CA ILE A 39 15.53 19.21 -26.16
C ILE A 39 14.35 18.25 -25.96
N GLN A 40 14.09 17.35 -26.91
CA GLN A 40 12.96 16.42 -26.83
C GLN A 40 13.20 15.36 -25.75
N ILE A 41 14.42 14.85 -25.66
CA ILE A 41 14.83 13.91 -24.60
C ILE A 41 14.80 14.60 -23.23
N SER A 42 15.36 15.80 -23.14
CA SER A 42 15.42 16.58 -21.91
C SER A 42 14.02 16.93 -21.38
N SER A 43 13.11 17.40 -22.25
CA SER A 43 11.72 17.69 -21.89
C SER A 43 10.95 16.45 -21.46
N ARG A 44 11.15 15.30 -22.14
CA ARG A 44 10.53 14.03 -21.71
C ARG A 44 11.05 13.55 -20.37
N ARG A 45 12.34 13.75 -20.06
CA ARG A 45 12.91 13.35 -18.76
C ARG A 45 12.35 14.17 -17.62
N VAL A 46 12.16 15.47 -17.80
CA VAL A 46 11.52 16.28 -16.77
C VAL A 46 10.03 16.01 -16.68
N SER A 47 9.34 15.79 -17.80
CA SER A 47 7.92 15.43 -17.77
C SER A 47 7.67 14.03 -17.18
N LYS A 48 8.63 13.09 -17.30
CA LYS A 48 8.64 11.80 -16.57
C LYS A 48 9.20 11.90 -15.16
N GLN A 49 9.90 12.97 -14.82
CA GLN A 49 10.19 13.35 -13.45
C GLN A 49 8.93 13.99 -12.87
N GLU A 50 7.85 13.22 -12.91
CA GLU A 50 6.68 13.41 -12.07
C GLU A 50 7.20 13.37 -10.64
N ASP A 51 7.26 14.56 -10.07
CA ASP A 51 7.06 14.84 -8.66
C ASP A 51 7.78 13.86 -7.71
N LYS A 52 8.99 14.27 -7.28
CA LYS A 52 9.68 13.66 -6.12
C LYS A 52 8.86 13.78 -4.82
N THR A 53 7.65 14.35 -4.89
CA THR A 53 6.62 14.39 -3.84
C THR A 53 5.50 13.36 -4.04
N LEU A 54 5.64 12.38 -4.93
CA LEU A 54 4.81 11.16 -4.88
C LEU A 54 5.27 10.25 -3.74
N VAL A 55 5.13 10.76 -2.53
CA VAL A 55 4.90 9.92 -1.34
C VAL A 55 3.54 9.26 -1.58
N PRO A 56 3.35 7.96 -1.29
CA PRO A 56 2.00 7.39 -1.20
C PRO A 56 1.14 8.36 -0.40
N GLY A 57 -0.01 8.77 -0.95
CA GLY A 57 -0.87 9.80 -0.37
C GLY A 57 -1.27 9.48 1.07
N THR A 58 -0.40 9.86 2.00
CA THR A 58 -0.74 10.16 3.39
C THR A 58 -0.73 11.67 3.39
N SER A 59 -1.92 12.24 3.32
CA SER A 59 -2.11 13.65 3.57
C SER A 59 -1.37 14.02 4.85
N LYS A 60 -0.49 15.02 4.79
CA LYS A 60 0.01 15.73 5.99
C LYS A 60 -1.12 16.57 6.56
N GLU A 61 -2.24 15.93 6.85
CA GLU A 61 -3.11 16.42 7.90
C GLU A 61 -2.32 16.13 9.16
N ASP A 62 -2.12 17.12 10.03
CA ASP A 62 -1.91 16.82 11.44
C ASP A 62 -3.21 16.14 11.88
N VAL A 63 -3.24 14.82 11.69
CA VAL A 63 -4.33 13.97 12.10
C VAL A 63 -4.30 14.06 13.61
N ASP A 64 -5.18 14.90 14.15
CA ASP A 64 -5.37 15.10 15.58
C ASP A 64 -5.61 13.73 16.21
N LEU A 65 -4.53 13.15 16.72
CA LEU A 65 -4.47 11.79 17.24
C LEU A 65 -5.37 11.67 18.48
N GLU A 66 -5.63 12.78 19.17
CA GLU A 66 -6.56 12.87 20.31
C GLU A 66 -8.03 12.88 19.87
N ARG A 67 -8.34 13.58 18.77
CA ARG A 67 -9.68 13.51 18.16
C ARG A 67 -9.93 12.17 17.49
N LEU A 68 -8.91 11.56 16.90
CA LEU A 68 -8.97 10.20 16.40
C LEU A 68 -9.05 9.18 17.54
N SER A 69 -8.32 9.32 18.63
CA SER A 69 -8.43 8.42 19.80
C SER A 69 -9.78 8.55 20.50
N SER A 70 -10.38 9.74 20.47
CA SER A 70 -11.75 9.96 20.95
C SER A 70 -12.81 9.28 20.08
N ARG A 71 -12.60 9.21 18.75
CA ARG A 71 -13.49 8.50 17.80
C ARG A 71 -13.18 7.00 17.72
N LEU A 72 -11.91 6.64 17.78
CA LEU A 72 -11.34 5.31 17.89
C LEU A 72 -11.03 5.09 19.37
N ARG A 73 -12.06 4.85 20.20
CA ARG A 73 -11.82 4.09 21.43
C ARG A 73 -11.30 2.72 20.98
N VAL A 74 -9.98 2.61 20.77
CA VAL A 74 -9.30 1.37 20.40
C VAL A 74 -9.36 0.49 21.64
N ARG A 75 -10.50 -0.15 21.84
CA ARG A 75 -10.61 -1.26 22.76
C ARG A 75 -9.83 -2.40 22.11
N VAL A 76 -8.82 -2.89 22.81
CA VAL A 76 -8.10 -4.11 22.45
C VAL A 76 -9.10 -5.26 22.55
N LEU A 77 -9.79 -5.53 21.45
CA LEU A 77 -10.72 -6.64 21.31
C LEU A 77 -10.17 -7.52 20.19
N ALA A 78 -9.81 -8.74 20.53
CA ALA A 78 -9.42 -9.74 19.56
C ALA A 78 -10.66 -10.56 19.16
N PHE A 79 -10.81 -10.81 17.87
CA PHE A 79 -11.82 -11.71 17.35
C PHE A 79 -11.33 -13.16 17.41
N TYR A 80 -12.21 -14.06 17.87
CA TYR A 80 -12.00 -15.50 17.83
C TYR A 80 -13.17 -16.16 17.13
N LEU A 81 -12.87 -17.09 16.23
CA LEU A 81 -13.89 -17.99 15.69
C LEU A 81 -14.43 -18.89 16.82
N PRO A 82 -15.75 -19.09 16.91
CA PRO A 82 -16.32 -20.05 17.85
C PRO A 82 -15.83 -21.47 17.50
N ASP A 83 -15.79 -22.35 18.50
CA ASP A 83 -15.42 -23.74 18.27
C ASP A 83 -16.50 -24.44 17.42
N PHE A 84 -16.09 -24.96 16.27
CA PHE A 84 -16.97 -25.69 15.36
C PHE A 84 -16.97 -27.21 15.62
N GLY A 85 -16.18 -27.70 16.59
CA GLY A 85 -15.98 -29.11 16.93
C GLY A 85 -17.23 -29.88 17.35
N GLY A 86 -18.33 -29.20 17.68
CA GLY A 86 -19.64 -29.80 17.98
C GLY A 86 -20.59 -29.96 16.78
N PHE A 87 -20.31 -29.33 15.63
CA PHE A 87 -21.24 -29.34 14.49
C PHE A 87 -20.98 -30.49 13.50
N PRO A 88 -21.99 -30.89 12.69
CA PRO A 88 -21.80 -31.87 11.62
C PRO A 88 -20.73 -31.47 10.62
N ASN A 89 -20.05 -32.45 10.03
CA ASN A 89 -18.94 -32.21 9.09
C ASN A 89 -19.35 -31.38 7.87
N GLU A 90 -20.58 -31.57 7.37
CA GLU A 90 -21.10 -30.79 6.24
C GLU A 90 -21.21 -29.30 6.57
N PHE A 91 -21.66 -28.96 7.78
CA PHE A 91 -21.76 -27.57 8.23
C PHE A 91 -20.38 -26.93 8.40
N ARG A 92 -19.39 -27.69 8.91
CA ARG A 92 -18.01 -27.19 8.99
C ARG A 92 -17.43 -26.90 7.62
N THR A 93 -17.64 -27.81 6.67
CA THR A 93 -17.18 -27.66 5.28
C THR A 93 -17.86 -26.47 4.60
N PHE A 94 -19.15 -26.26 4.88
CA PHE A 94 -19.89 -25.10 4.42
C PHE A 94 -19.29 -23.80 4.98
N LEU A 95 -19.10 -23.72 6.30
CA LEU A 95 -18.48 -22.55 6.93
C LEU A 95 -17.06 -22.31 6.43
N GLU A 96 -16.25 -23.34 6.26
CA GLU A 96 -14.89 -23.18 5.74
C GLU A 96 -14.88 -22.61 4.32
N LYS A 97 -15.87 -22.98 3.49
CA LYS A 97 -15.99 -22.45 2.12
C LYS A 97 -16.52 -21.02 2.07
N ASP A 98 -17.50 -20.70 2.93
CA ASP A 98 -18.24 -19.43 2.87
C ASP A 98 -17.54 -18.34 3.69
N LEU A 99 -17.02 -18.70 4.86
CA LEU A 99 -16.42 -17.77 5.82
C LEU A 99 -14.93 -17.54 5.57
N ILE A 100 -14.20 -18.54 5.05
CA ILE A 100 -12.74 -18.48 4.90
C ILE A 100 -12.35 -18.31 3.43
N GLU A 101 -11.53 -17.31 3.16
CA GLU A 101 -10.92 -17.09 1.84
C GLU A 101 -9.80 -18.14 1.61
N THR A 102 -10.23 -19.36 1.32
CA THR A 102 -9.39 -20.57 1.25
C THR A 102 -8.24 -20.43 0.25
N GLN A 103 -8.46 -19.70 -0.86
CA GLN A 103 -7.45 -19.54 -1.89
C GLN A 103 -6.31 -18.62 -1.41
N THR A 104 -6.64 -17.51 -0.75
CA THR A 104 -5.64 -16.63 -0.12
C THR A 104 -4.89 -17.35 1.00
N GLN A 105 -5.61 -18.10 1.84
CA GLN A 105 -5.00 -18.92 2.88
C GLN A 105 -3.95 -19.87 2.31
N LYS A 106 -4.32 -20.67 1.30
CA LYS A 106 -3.41 -21.63 0.67
C LYS A 106 -2.20 -20.96 0.07
N ARG A 107 -2.34 -19.80 -0.58
CA ARG A 107 -1.20 -19.06 -1.16
C ARG A 107 -0.22 -18.60 -0.07
N LEU A 108 -0.74 -18.01 1.02
CA LEU A 108 0.10 -17.48 2.10
C LEU A 108 0.73 -18.60 2.96
N GLU A 109 0.05 -19.74 3.11
CA GLU A 109 0.58 -20.93 3.78
C GLU A 109 1.52 -21.76 2.87
N ALA A 110 1.28 -21.84 1.56
CA ALA A 110 2.10 -22.64 0.63
C ALA A 110 3.51 -22.08 0.44
N SER A 111 3.70 -20.76 0.61
CA SER A 111 5.04 -20.16 0.75
C SER A 111 5.87 -20.82 1.86
N SER A 112 5.26 -21.58 2.76
CA SER A 112 5.96 -22.32 3.82
C SER A 112 6.65 -23.61 3.39
N LYS A 113 6.30 -24.23 2.25
CA LYS A 113 6.75 -25.61 1.96
C LYS A 113 7.80 -25.72 0.85
N ASN A 114 7.77 -24.82 -0.15
CA ASN A 114 8.58 -24.98 -1.37
C ASN A 114 9.30 -23.69 -1.84
N SER A 115 9.27 -22.59 -1.07
CA SER A 115 9.82 -21.30 -1.49
C SER A 115 10.99 -20.86 -0.60
N LYS A 116 12.06 -20.35 -1.23
CA LYS A 116 13.17 -19.65 -0.58
C LYS A 116 12.74 -18.32 0.07
N PHE A 117 11.50 -17.89 -0.17
CA PHE A 117 10.86 -16.74 0.44
C PHE A 117 9.88 -17.17 1.53
N SER A 118 9.94 -16.48 2.67
CA SER A 118 9.28 -16.82 3.93
C SER A 118 7.80 -17.20 3.80
N ALA A 119 7.35 -18.13 4.65
CA ALA A 119 5.94 -18.31 4.95
C ALA A 119 5.36 -17.01 5.52
N HIS A 120 4.28 -16.50 4.93
CA HIS A 120 3.69 -15.21 5.33
C HIS A 120 2.53 -15.38 6.33
N LEU A 121 1.91 -16.56 6.40
CA LEU A 121 0.79 -16.85 7.30
C LEU A 121 0.99 -18.19 8.01
N ASN A 122 0.59 -18.25 9.28
CA ASN A 122 0.56 -19.46 10.11
C ASN A 122 1.91 -20.20 10.26
N TRP A 123 3.04 -19.54 9.99
CA TRP A 123 4.37 -20.14 10.18
C TRP A 123 4.66 -20.48 11.65
N TRP A 124 4.01 -19.78 12.58
CA TRP A 124 4.08 -20.02 14.02
C TRP A 124 2.98 -20.96 14.56
N HIS A 125 2.11 -21.53 13.73
CA HIS A 125 0.94 -22.27 14.22
C HIS A 125 1.30 -23.51 15.07
N ARG A 126 2.53 -24.03 14.98
CA ARG A 126 3.02 -25.07 15.91
C ARG A 126 3.11 -24.59 17.36
N PHE A 127 3.20 -23.27 17.58
CA PHE A 127 3.36 -22.62 18.87
C PHE A 127 2.18 -21.72 19.26
N GLY A 128 1.12 -21.65 18.44
CA GLY A 128 0.00 -20.74 18.68
C GLY A 128 -1.25 -21.00 17.83
N GLN A 129 -2.26 -20.16 18.03
CA GLN A 129 -3.55 -20.26 17.34
C GLN A 129 -3.40 -20.08 15.83
N LYS A 130 -4.12 -20.90 15.06
CA LYS A 130 -4.20 -20.75 13.60
C LYS A 130 -5.04 -19.52 13.26
N LEU A 131 -4.52 -18.66 12.40
CA LEU A 131 -5.27 -17.56 11.80
C LEU A 131 -5.97 -18.00 10.53
N TYR A 132 -7.15 -17.42 10.28
CA TYR A 132 -7.96 -17.70 9.11
C TYR A 132 -8.31 -16.38 8.42
N PRO A 133 -7.95 -16.19 7.14
CA PRO A 133 -8.38 -15.02 6.40
C PRO A 133 -9.88 -15.13 6.12
N LEU A 134 -10.65 -14.16 6.61
CA LEU A 134 -12.09 -14.14 6.44
C LEU A 134 -12.45 -13.59 5.05
N SER A 135 -13.49 -14.16 4.45
CA SER A 135 -14.01 -13.69 3.16
C SER A 135 -14.53 -12.26 3.29
N THR A 136 -14.14 -11.40 2.35
CA THR A 136 -14.61 -10.01 2.25
C THR A 136 -15.43 -9.82 0.98
N THR A 137 -16.39 -8.91 0.99
CA THR A 137 -17.16 -8.57 -0.20
C THR A 137 -16.25 -8.04 -1.32
N GLY A 138 -16.45 -8.53 -2.54
CA GLY A 138 -15.68 -8.17 -3.74
C GLY A 138 -16.16 -6.89 -4.44
N ASP A 139 -16.62 -5.90 -3.68
CA ASP A 139 -17.16 -4.62 -4.18
C ASP A 139 -16.08 -3.54 -4.37
N GLY A 140 -14.80 -3.89 -4.16
CA GLY A 140 -13.67 -2.98 -4.21
C GLY A 140 -13.32 -2.32 -2.88
N ASN A 141 -14.09 -2.54 -1.81
CA ASN A 141 -13.87 -1.96 -0.48
C ASN A 141 -13.32 -2.97 0.55
N CYS A 142 -12.65 -4.04 0.08
CA CYS A 142 -12.22 -5.16 0.92
C CYS A 142 -11.37 -4.76 2.14
N LEU A 143 -10.56 -3.70 2.03
CA LEU A 143 -9.77 -3.16 3.15
C LEU A 143 -10.66 -2.63 4.28
N LEU A 144 -11.69 -1.85 3.93
CA LEU A 144 -12.64 -1.30 4.90
C LEU A 144 -13.53 -2.40 5.48
N HIS A 145 -13.94 -3.36 4.66
CA HIS A 145 -14.71 -4.53 5.11
C HIS A 145 -13.92 -5.36 6.12
N ALA A 146 -12.65 -5.67 5.86
CA ALA A 146 -11.79 -6.42 6.77
C ALA A 146 -11.62 -5.71 8.12
N ALA A 147 -11.28 -4.42 8.11
CA ALA A 147 -11.10 -3.63 9.32
C ALA A 147 -12.40 -3.50 10.14
N SER A 148 -13.55 -3.35 9.46
CA SER A 148 -14.85 -3.25 10.12
C SER A 148 -15.28 -4.57 10.74
N LEU A 149 -15.03 -5.69 10.05
CA LEU A 149 -15.41 -7.03 10.52
C LEU A 149 -14.68 -7.41 11.81
N GLU A 150 -13.38 -7.10 11.89
CA GLU A 150 -12.59 -7.29 13.12
C GLU A 150 -13.17 -6.49 14.30
N GLN A 151 -13.63 -5.25 14.07
CA GLN A 151 -14.18 -4.39 15.11
C GLN A 151 -15.62 -4.76 15.52
N GLN A 152 -16.47 -5.16 14.58
CA GLN A 152 -17.88 -5.49 14.86
C GLN A 152 -18.02 -6.80 15.64
N LEU A 153 -17.26 -7.84 15.26
CA LEU A 153 -17.32 -9.14 15.94
C LEU A 153 -16.71 -9.09 17.35
N ALA A 154 -15.69 -8.25 17.53
CA ALA A 154 -15.13 -7.91 18.83
C ALA A 154 -16.22 -7.42 19.81
N VAL A 155 -17.11 -6.53 19.37
CA VAL A 155 -18.20 -5.99 20.20
C VAL A 155 -19.24 -7.06 20.57
N ALA A 156 -19.56 -7.99 19.66
CA ALA A 156 -20.51 -9.07 19.91
C ALA A 156 -20.04 -10.04 21.02
N SER A 157 -18.72 -10.24 21.18
CA SER A 157 -18.16 -11.09 22.25
C SER A 157 -18.33 -10.53 23.67
N LYS A 158 -18.64 -9.23 23.80
CA LYS A 158 -18.90 -8.55 25.07
C LYS A 158 -20.35 -8.73 25.56
N ILE A 159 -21.24 -9.27 24.72
CA ILE A 159 -22.65 -9.54 25.07
C ILE A 159 -22.75 -11.02 25.47
N ARG A 160 -22.26 -11.34 26.68
CA ARG A 160 -22.69 -12.53 27.41
C ARG A 160 -23.14 -12.05 28.80
N PRO A 161 -24.36 -12.40 29.25
CA PRO A 161 -24.87 -12.02 30.57
C PRO A 161 -24.04 -12.59 31.72
#